data_AF-A0A1K0GPZ3-F1
#
_entry.id   AF-A0A1K0GPZ3-F1
#
_cell.length_a   1.000
_cell.length_b   1.000
_cell.length_c   1.000
_cell.angle_alpha   90.00
_cell.angle_beta   90.00
_cell.angle_gamma   90.00
#
_symmetry.space_group_name_H-M   'P 1'
#
loop_
_entity.id
_entity.type
_entity.pdbx_description
1 polymer ?
#
loop_
_entity_poly.entity_id
_entity_poly.type
_entity_poly.pdbx_seq_one_letter_code
_entity_poly.pdbx_strand_id
1 'polypeptide(L)' 'MRVVVDELVAVKPALAAGNVRPYSLLTADLNLDARDLAELADRFRAGYPGFDLGAWVDHVRTSHGDSVGAVARVLSVLHP' A
#
# COMPACT_ATOMS: atom_id res chain seq x y z
N MET A 1 2.46 -4.85 9.00
CA MET A 1 3.19 -5.42 7.84
C MET A 1 2.39 -6.52 7.15
N ARG A 2 1.97 -7.60 7.83
CA ARG A 2 1.21 -8.70 7.18
C ARG A 2 -0.06 -8.21 6.47
N VAL A 3 -0.86 -7.37 7.11
CA VAL A 3 -2.07 -6.79 6.50
C VAL A 3 -1.79 -6.07 5.19
N VAL A 4 -0.73 -5.25 5.11
CA VAL A 4 -0.37 -4.56 3.86
C VAL A 4 -0.01 -5.54 2.75
N VAL A 5 0.74 -6.59 3.06
CA VAL A 5 1.09 -7.63 2.09
C VAL A 5 -0.16 -8.36 1.61
N ASP A 6 -1.08 -8.69 2.52
CA ASP A 6 -2.33 -9.37 2.18
C ASP A 6 -3.21 -8.50 1.25
N GLU A 7 -3.32 -7.20 1.54
CA GLU A 7 -4.06 -6.28 0.66
C GLU A 7 -3.39 -6.09 -0.70
N LEU A 8 -2.06 -6.04 -0.76
CA LEU A 8 -1.31 -5.98 -2.03
C LEU A 8 -1.55 -7.23 -2.89
N VAL A 9 -1.54 -8.41 -2.28
CA VAL A 9 -1.82 -9.68 -2.96
C VAL A 9 -3.29 -9.75 -3.39
N ALA A 10 -4.21 -9.19 -2.61
CA ALA A 10 -5.62 -9.12 -2.97
C ALA A 10 -5.88 -8.24 -4.21
N VAL A 11 -5.21 -7.08 -4.29
CA VAL A 11 -5.27 -6.17 -5.45
C VAL A 11 -4.60 -6.79 -6.67
N LYS A 12 -3.44 -7.42 -6.47
CA LYS A 12 -2.64 -7.99 -7.55
C LYS A 12 -2.25 -9.42 -7.21
N PRO A 13 -3.11 -10.42 -7.49
CA PRO A 13 -2.85 -11.82 -7.14
C PRO A 13 -1.60 -12.43 -7.78
N ALA A 14 -1.11 -11.81 -8.87
CA ALA A 14 0.16 -12.17 -9.49
C ALA A 14 1.38 -11.84 -8.60
N LEU A 15 1.22 -10.99 -7.58
CA LEU A 15 2.27 -10.74 -6.58
C LEU A 15 2.41 -11.96 -5.68
N ALA A 16 3.59 -12.58 -5.71
CA ALA A 16 3.94 -13.57 -4.71
C ALA A 16 4.21 -12.86 -3.37
N ALA A 17 3.41 -13.14 -2.34
CA ALA A 17 3.58 -12.57 -0.99
C ALA A 17 5.03 -12.71 -0.47
N GLY A 18 5.68 -13.84 -0.79
CA GLY A 18 7.08 -14.13 -0.45
C GLY A 18 8.12 -13.21 -1.09
N ASN A 19 7.75 -12.40 -2.08
CA ASN A 19 8.61 -11.44 -2.77
C ASN A 19 8.39 -9.99 -2.31
N VAL A 20 7.33 -9.72 -1.53
CA VAL A 20 7.08 -8.38 -1.00
C VAL A 20 8.06 -8.11 0.14
N ARG A 21 8.77 -6.98 0.09
CA ARG A 21 9.72 -6.54 1.11
C ARG A 21 9.34 -5.14 1.61
N PRO A 22 9.73 -4.75 2.85
CA PRO A 22 9.43 -3.42 3.38
C PRO A 22 10.00 -2.28 2.53
N TYR A 23 11.09 -2.51 1.81
CA TYR A 23 11.72 -1.53 0.92
C TYR A 23 11.23 -1.64 -0.53
N SER A 24 10.36 -2.60 -0.87
CA SER A 24 9.80 -2.71 -2.21
C SER A 24 8.96 -1.48 -2.52
N LEU A 25 9.20 -0.89 -3.70
CA LEU A 25 8.41 0.20 -4.24
C LEU A 25 7.12 -0.34 -4.88
N LEU A 26 5.96 0.26 -4.56
CA LEU A 26 4.67 -0.21 -5.07
C LEU A 26 4.65 -0.13 -6.60
N THR A 27 5.10 0.99 -7.16
CA THR A 27 5.09 1.19 -8.61
C THR A 27 6.27 0.52 -9.30
N ALA A 28 7.50 0.73 -8.81
CA ALA A 28 8.70 0.28 -9.53
C ALA A 28 9.02 -1.21 -9.34
N ASP A 29 8.86 -1.76 -8.14
CA ASP A 29 9.24 -3.16 -7.84
C ASP A 29 8.04 -4.10 -7.94
N LEU A 30 6.88 -3.66 -7.48
CA LEU A 30 5.65 -4.47 -7.47
C LEU A 30 4.77 -4.21 -8.70
N ASN A 31 5.16 -3.26 -9.55
CA ASN A 31 4.48 -2.93 -10.79
C ASN A 31 3.00 -2.57 -10.60
N LEU A 32 2.63 -1.95 -9.47
CA LEU A 32 1.27 -1.45 -9.27
C LEU A 32 1.04 -0.24 -10.18
N ASP A 33 0.00 -0.32 -11.00
CA ASP A 33 -0.43 0.82 -11.81
C ASP A 33 -1.43 1.71 -11.05
N ALA A 34 -1.90 2.78 -11.70
CA ALA A 34 -2.84 3.72 -11.09
C ALA A 34 -4.17 3.06 -10.67
N ARG A 35 -4.60 2.00 -11.36
CA ARG A 35 -5.82 1.27 -11.01
C ARG A 35 -5.56 0.37 -9.81
N ASP A 36 -4.44 -0.34 -9.79
CA ASP A 36 -4.02 -1.15 -8.64
C ASP A 36 -3.92 -0.28 -7.37
N LEU A 37 -3.30 0.91 -7.47
CA LEU A 37 -3.19 1.85 -6.36
C LEU A 37 -4.55 2.38 -5.88
N ALA A 38 -5.47 2.66 -6.80
CA ALA A 38 -6.82 3.10 -6.44
C ALA A 38 -7.59 1.99 -5.68
N GLU A 39 -7.52 0.76 -6.17
CA GLU A 39 -8.16 -0.38 -5.52
C GLU A 39 -7.55 -0.66 -4.14
N LEU A 40 -6.22 -0.61 -4.02
CA LEU A 40 -5.52 -0.76 -2.74
C LEU A 40 -6.01 0.27 -1.71
N ALA A 41 -6.19 1.51 -2.15
CA ALA A 41 -6.61 2.59 -1.28
C ALA A 41 -8.09 2.47 -0.86
N ASP A 42 -8.97 2.00 -1.75
CA ASP A 42 -10.36 1.69 -1.40
C ASP A 42 -10.46 0.58 -0.36
N ARG A 43 -9.61 -0.45 -0.48
CA ARG A 43 -9.52 -1.54 0.49
C ARG A 43 -9.03 -1.04 1.85
N PHE A 44 -8.02 -0.18 1.87
CA PHE A 44 -7.61 0.48 3.12
C PHE A 44 -8.73 1.34 3.70
N ARG A 45 -9.42 2.16 2.91
CA ARG A 45 -10.56 2.95 3.38
C ARG A 45 -11.66 2.09 4.00
N ALA A 46 -11.94 0.91 3.43
CA ALA A 46 -12.93 -0.02 3.96
C ALA A 46 -12.52 -0.62 5.32
N GLY A 47 -11.23 -0.90 5.52
CA GLY A 47 -10.69 -1.45 6.77
C GLY A 47 -10.32 -0.42 7.84
N TYR A 48 -10.12 0.84 7.45
CA TYR A 48 -9.54 1.89 8.29
C TYR A 48 -10.36 3.19 8.19
N PRO A 49 -11.31 3.44 9.12
CA PRO A 49 -12.20 4.61 9.08
C PRO A 49 -11.49 5.97 9.13
N GLY A 50 -10.20 6.01 9.52
CA GLY A 50 -9.36 7.22 9.54
C GLY A 50 -8.39 7.34 8.36
N PHE A 51 -8.47 6.47 7.36
CA PHE A 51 -7.58 6.51 6.21
C PHE A 51 -7.99 7.61 5.23
N ASP A 52 -7.11 8.60 5.05
CA ASP A 52 -7.26 9.68 4.08
C ASP A 52 -6.60 9.29 2.75
N LEU A 53 -7.45 9.07 1.74
CA LEU A 53 -7.05 8.72 0.38
C LEU A 53 -6.18 9.81 -0.28
N GLY A 54 -6.53 11.08 -0.08
CA GLY A 54 -5.80 12.20 -0.71
C GLY A 54 -4.39 12.29 -0.15
N ALA A 55 -4.28 12.26 1.19
CA ALA A 55 -2.99 12.27 1.87
C ALA A 55 -2.13 11.04 1.49
N TRP A 56 -2.73 9.87 1.33
CA TRP A 56 -2.02 8.67 0.91
C TRP A 56 -1.53 8.74 -0.54
N VAL A 57 -2.37 9.19 -1.49
CA VAL A 57 -1.96 9.36 -2.89
C VAL A 57 -0.83 10.36 -3.03
N ASP A 58 -0.90 11.49 -2.31
CA ASP A 58 0.18 12.47 -2.30
C ASP A 58 1.46 11.89 -1.68
N HIS A 59 1.34 11.07 -0.63
CA HIS A 59 2.47 10.38 -0.03
C HIS A 59 3.13 9.39 -1.00
N VAL A 60 2.36 8.52 -1.64
CA VAL A 60 2.83 7.52 -2.61
C VAL A 60 3.48 8.17 -3.83
N ARG A 61 2.97 9.33 -4.28
CA ARG A 61 3.57 10.10 -5.38
C ARG A 61 4.96 10.63 -5.07
N THR A 62 5.33 10.78 -3.81
CA THR A 62 6.71 11.10 -3.45
C THR A 62 7.56 9.82 -3.44
N SER A 63 8.75 9.84 -4.06
CA SER A 63 9.62 8.66 -4.15
C SER A 63 10.02 8.06 -2.79
N HIS A 64 9.86 8.81 -1.69
CA HIS A 64 10.11 8.32 -0.32
C HIS A 64 8.88 7.65 0.32
N GLY A 65 7.67 7.90 -0.20
CA GLY A 65 6.41 7.34 0.31
C GLY A 65 5.87 6.15 -0.48
N ASP A 66 6.45 5.82 -1.64
CA ASP A 66 6.04 4.69 -2.50
C ASP A 66 6.49 3.31 -1.99
N SER A 67 7.03 3.18 -0.77
CA SER A 67 7.48 1.86 -0.27
C SER A 67 6.41 1.16 0.56
N VAL A 68 6.37 -0.18 0.49
CA VAL A 68 5.49 -1.02 1.33
C VAL A 68 5.64 -0.68 2.82
N GLY A 69 6.88 -0.45 3.27
CA GLY A 69 7.20 -0.09 4.64
C GLY A 69 6.70 1.30 5.04
N ALA A 70 6.70 2.27 4.13
CA ALA A 70 6.12 3.59 4.37
C ALA A 70 4.60 3.48 4.55
N VAL A 71 3.91 2.76 3.67
CA VAL A 71 2.46 2.50 3.80
C VAL A 71 2.14 1.76 5.09
N ALA A 72 2.92 0.73 5.44
CA ALA A 72 2.73 -0.01 6.69
C ALA A 72 2.89 0.89 7.93
N ARG A 73 3.81 1.86 7.93
CA ARG A 73 3.95 2.82 9.03
C ARG A 73 2.75 3.75 9.13
N VAL A 74 2.25 4.27 8.02
CA VAL A 74 1.05 5.13 8.00
C VAL A 74 -0.13 4.40 8.63
N LEU A 75 -0.39 3.15 8.22
CA LEU A 75 -1.48 2.37 8.77
C LEU A 75 -1.29 2.04 10.26
N SER A 76 -0.07 1.78 10.71
CA SER A 76 0.23 1.57 12.13
C SER A 76 0.00 2.81 12.99
N VAL A 77 0.13 4.03 12.44
CA VAL A 77 -0.21 5.26 13.18
C VAL A 77 -1.72 5.45 13.27
N LEU A 78 -2.46 5.03 12.24
CA LEU A 78 -3.93 5.10 12.22
C LEU A 78 -4.60 4.03 13.10
N HIS A 79 -3.86 3.00 13.50
CA HIS A 79 -4.33 1.94 14.40
C HIS A 79 -3.15 1.37 15.23
N PRO A 80 -2.88 1.90 16.44
CA PRO A 80 -1.89 1.34 17.35
C PRO A 80 -2.26 -0.06 17.86
#